data_AF-A0A2D6TJP6-F1
#
_entry.id   AF-A0A2D6TJP6-F1
#
_cell.length_a   1.000
_cell.length_b   1.000
_cell.length_c   1.000
_cell.angle_alpha   90.00
_cell.angle_beta   90.00
_cell.angle_gamma   90.00
#
_symmetry.space_group_name_H-M   'P 1'
#
loop_
_entity.id
_entity.type
_entity.pdbx_description
1 polymer ?
#
loop_
_entity_poly.entity_id
_entity_poly.type
_entity_poly.pdbx_seq_one_letter_code
_entity_poly.pdbx_strand_id
1 'polypeptide(L)'
;MEQIFSKPNQITFIRILLIPLFVIFLLIEIPYSNYIAAFIFAILSLSDFLDGYIARKKHQVTKLGGILDPIADKLLISAALIFLIGRGVPVWMAVVIIAREWVITMLRFIVLPKHVIPTGKLGKIKTITQIVAIISVIINFPFNWYFMLAAVIITVVSGLEYLIRIRDILDEKILNIPNVITFMRLGLLPLFVLMILNLNLNYALIIFAVIAISDKFDGVSARIMNQMTEFGKAFDSFTDWSVFLISFIVLFIKGYLDLIWILLLILPAIIISLSKLFLLKKQEKMPVTPIARVSVGITYVTIIAILINFIYKEQVLIVAFIFIYLSMFRYISLLSKMSKPVKQKN
;
A
#
# COMPACT_ATOMS: atom_id res chain seq x y z
N MET A 1 22.92 -15.26 -15.08
CA MET A 1 21.54 -15.77 -15.27
C MET A 1 21.23 -16.97 -14.36
N GLU A 2 22.21 -17.79 -13.97
CA GLU A 2 22.01 -18.96 -13.08
C GLU A 2 21.53 -18.66 -11.64
N GLN A 3 21.72 -17.44 -11.12
CA GLN A 3 21.22 -17.06 -9.77
C GLN A 3 19.71 -16.77 -9.71
N ILE A 4 19.02 -16.65 -10.85
CA ILE A 4 17.58 -16.32 -10.89
C ILE A 4 16.74 -17.59 -10.65
N PHE A 5 17.14 -18.73 -11.23
CA PHE A 5 16.42 -20.02 -11.15
C PHE A 5 17.01 -20.97 -10.11
N SER A 6 17.30 -20.49 -8.91
CA SER A 6 17.59 -21.39 -7.79
C SER A 6 16.33 -22.20 -7.41
N LYS A 7 16.49 -23.43 -6.90
CA LYS A 7 15.36 -24.27 -6.47
C LYS A 7 14.41 -23.54 -5.49
N PRO A 8 14.89 -22.76 -4.50
CA PRO A 8 14.02 -21.95 -3.64
C PRO A 8 13.19 -20.92 -4.42
N ASN A 9 13.82 -20.17 -5.34
CA ASN A 9 13.12 -19.15 -6.12
C ASN A 9 12.02 -19.75 -7.00
N GLN A 10 12.25 -20.94 -7.58
CA GLN A 10 11.24 -21.62 -8.38
C GLN A 10 9.98 -21.93 -7.56
N ILE A 11 10.12 -22.32 -6.29
CA ILE A 11 8.98 -22.61 -5.43
C ILE A 11 8.22 -21.32 -5.09
N THR A 12 8.92 -20.21 -4.82
CA THR A 12 8.28 -18.89 -4.65
C THR A 12 7.53 -18.45 -5.90
N PHE A 13 8.09 -18.64 -7.10
CA PHE A 13 7.41 -18.35 -8.36
C PHE A 13 6.16 -19.21 -8.57
N ILE A 14 6.27 -20.52 -8.33
CA ILE A 14 5.13 -21.44 -8.39
C ILE A 14 4.06 -21.00 -7.39
N ARG A 15 4.43 -20.60 -6.17
CA ARG A 15 3.49 -20.11 -5.16
C ARG A 15 2.72 -18.90 -5.66
N ILE A 16 3.41 -17.90 -6.20
CA ILE A 16 2.77 -16.70 -6.77
C ILE A 16 1.81 -17.09 -7.90
N LEU A 17 2.21 -18.02 -8.77
CA LEU A 17 1.38 -18.51 -9.87
C LEU A 17 0.14 -19.30 -9.40
N LEU A 18 0.22 -19.94 -8.22
CA LEU A 18 -0.87 -20.70 -7.62
C LEU A 18 -1.84 -19.83 -6.80
N ILE A 19 -1.51 -18.57 -6.48
CA ILE A 19 -2.45 -17.66 -5.80
C ILE A 19 -3.74 -17.46 -6.63
N PRO A 20 -3.70 -17.18 -7.94
CA PRO A 20 -4.90 -17.15 -8.78
C PRO A 20 -5.73 -18.43 -8.71
N LEU A 21 -5.08 -19.60 -8.68
CA LEU A 21 -5.78 -20.88 -8.55
C LEU A 21 -6.55 -20.98 -7.23
N PHE A 22 -5.90 -20.60 -6.12
CA PHE A 22 -6.56 -20.48 -4.82
C PHE A 22 -7.79 -19.56 -4.88
N VAL A 23 -7.64 -18.38 -5.49
CA VAL A 23 -8.74 -17.41 -5.63
C VAL A 23 -9.89 -17.96 -6.47
N ILE A 24 -9.59 -18.66 -7.56
CA ILE A 24 -10.61 -19.31 -8.40
C ILE A 24 -11.43 -20.29 -7.56
N PHE A 25 -10.79 -21.18 -6.80
CA PHE A 25 -11.50 -22.13 -5.94
C PHE A 25 -12.27 -21.46 -4.80
N LEU A 26 -11.81 -20.32 -4.31
CA LEU A 26 -12.51 -19.53 -3.30
C LEU A 26 -13.80 -18.87 -3.86
N LEU A 27 -13.81 -18.55 -5.15
CA LEU A 27 -14.92 -17.84 -5.80
C LEU A 27 -15.90 -18.76 -6.51
N ILE A 28 -15.47 -19.93 -6.95
CA ILE A 28 -16.32 -20.86 -7.70
C ILE A 28 -17.35 -21.56 -6.79
N GLU A 29 -18.58 -21.65 -7.26
CA GLU A 29 -19.71 -22.27 -6.55
C GLU A 29 -19.89 -23.73 -6.98
N ILE A 30 -18.92 -24.59 -6.61
CA ILE A 30 -19.04 -26.06 -6.76
C ILE A 30 -19.01 -26.74 -5.39
N PRO A 31 -19.57 -27.96 -5.26
CA PRO A 31 -19.45 -28.73 -4.04
C PRO A 31 -17.99 -28.82 -3.57
N TYR A 32 -17.78 -28.61 -2.27
CA TYR A 32 -16.47 -28.65 -1.62
C TYR A 32 -15.44 -27.60 -2.07
N SER A 33 -15.80 -26.60 -2.87
CA SER A 33 -14.87 -25.56 -3.34
C SER A 33 -14.12 -24.86 -2.20
N ASN A 34 -14.83 -24.51 -1.11
CA ASN A 34 -14.25 -23.93 0.10
C ASN A 34 -13.20 -24.84 0.76
N TYR A 35 -13.44 -26.15 0.85
CA TYR A 35 -12.47 -27.08 1.44
C TYR A 35 -11.23 -27.24 0.56
N ILE A 36 -11.41 -27.26 -0.77
CA ILE A 36 -10.30 -27.27 -1.72
C ILE A 36 -9.51 -25.96 -1.62
N ALA A 37 -10.18 -24.81 -1.55
CA ALA A 37 -9.54 -23.51 -1.37
C ALA A 37 -8.75 -23.43 -0.06
N ALA A 38 -9.32 -23.93 1.04
CA ALA A 38 -8.64 -24.00 2.33
C ALA A 38 -7.41 -24.91 2.28
N PHE A 39 -7.51 -26.06 1.59
CA PHE A 39 -6.40 -26.98 1.39
C PHE A 39 -5.26 -26.36 0.56
N ILE A 40 -5.59 -25.71 -0.56
CA ILE A 40 -4.62 -24.99 -1.39
C ILE A 40 -3.97 -23.87 -0.56
N PHE A 41 -4.75 -23.07 0.15
CA PHE A 41 -4.24 -21.99 1.00
C PHE A 41 -3.29 -22.51 2.09
N ALA A 42 -3.63 -23.63 2.73
CA ALA A 42 -2.78 -24.27 3.74
C ALA A 42 -1.45 -24.73 3.12
N ILE A 43 -1.47 -25.40 1.97
CA ILE A 43 -0.25 -25.83 1.26
C ILE A 43 0.61 -24.62 0.90
N LEU A 44 0.03 -23.58 0.30
CA LEU A 44 0.76 -22.39 -0.10
C LEU A 44 1.40 -21.70 1.12
N SER A 45 0.68 -21.61 2.23
CA SER A 45 1.19 -21.02 3.47
C SER A 45 2.29 -21.87 4.14
N LEU A 46 2.18 -23.20 4.07
CA LEU A 46 3.19 -24.13 4.61
C LEU A 46 4.44 -24.18 3.73
N SER A 47 4.30 -24.02 2.41
CA SER A 47 5.42 -24.04 1.46
C SER A 47 6.45 -22.94 1.76
N ASP A 48 6.01 -21.78 2.27
CA ASP A 48 6.93 -20.71 2.71
C ASP A 48 7.94 -21.15 3.76
N PHE A 49 7.44 -21.86 4.76
CA PHE A 49 8.28 -22.35 5.84
C PHE A 49 9.32 -23.36 5.31
N LEU A 50 8.91 -24.22 4.37
CA LEU A 50 9.77 -25.23 3.77
C LEU A 50 10.86 -24.59 2.89
N ASP A 51 10.51 -23.58 2.09
CA ASP A 51 11.46 -22.90 1.20
C ASP A 51 12.53 -22.15 2.00
N GLY A 52 12.11 -21.40 3.02
CA GLY A 52 13.04 -20.72 3.93
C GLY A 52 13.91 -21.69 4.72
N TYR A 53 13.40 -22.87 5.06
CA TYR A 53 14.21 -23.92 5.71
C TYR A 53 15.25 -24.53 4.75
N ILE A 54 14.84 -24.89 3.53
CA ILE A 54 15.72 -25.50 2.51
C ILE A 54 16.80 -24.51 2.08
N ALA A 55 16.45 -23.23 1.85
CA ALA A 55 17.40 -22.20 1.45
C ALA A 55 18.49 -21.96 2.52
N ARG A 56 18.09 -21.92 3.81
CA ARG A 56 19.03 -21.79 4.94
C ARG A 56 19.91 -23.03 5.10
N LYS A 57 19.32 -24.23 4.98
CA LYS A 57 20.05 -25.50 5.12
C LYS A 57 21.04 -25.74 3.97
N LYS A 58 20.74 -25.25 2.76
CA LYS A 58 21.60 -25.42 1.57
C LYS A 58 22.52 -24.23 1.30
N HIS A 59 22.51 -23.20 2.14
CA HIS A 59 23.23 -21.94 1.92
C HIS A 59 22.96 -21.28 0.55
N GLN A 60 21.78 -21.52 -0.04
CA GLN A 60 21.37 -21.02 -1.36
C GLN A 60 20.50 -19.76 -1.22
N VAL A 61 20.98 -18.77 -0.49
CA VAL A 61 20.26 -17.50 -0.31
C VAL A 61 20.62 -16.56 -1.46
N THR A 62 19.63 -16.20 -2.28
CA THR A 62 19.81 -15.25 -3.39
C THR A 62 19.22 -13.88 -3.05
N LYS A 63 19.80 -12.81 -3.60
CA LYS A 63 19.27 -11.44 -3.41
C LYS A 63 17.83 -11.29 -3.92
N LEU A 64 17.51 -11.96 -5.03
CA LEU A 64 16.16 -11.95 -5.61
C LEU A 64 15.16 -12.71 -4.73
N GLY A 65 15.50 -13.90 -4.23
CA GLY A 65 14.64 -14.64 -3.30
C GLY A 65 14.35 -13.83 -2.03
N GLY A 66 15.37 -13.15 -1.49
CA GLY A 66 15.20 -12.28 -0.31
C GLY A 66 14.20 -11.12 -0.50
N ILE A 67 13.91 -10.71 -1.74
CA ILE A 67 12.91 -9.68 -2.06
C ILE A 67 11.57 -10.31 -2.44
N LEU A 68 11.60 -11.38 -3.23
CA LEU A 68 10.38 -12.04 -3.73
C LEU A 68 9.62 -12.79 -2.63
N ASP A 69 10.32 -13.44 -1.69
CA ASP A 69 9.68 -14.24 -0.65
C ASP A 69 8.77 -13.37 0.25
N PRO A 70 9.23 -12.22 0.81
CA PRO A 70 8.36 -11.33 1.57
C PRO A 70 7.17 -10.80 0.77
N ILE A 71 7.33 -10.55 -0.54
CA ILE A 71 6.25 -10.06 -1.40
C ILE A 71 5.21 -11.16 -1.61
N ALA A 72 5.62 -12.37 -1.99
CA ALA A 72 4.74 -13.50 -2.21
C ALA A 72 3.88 -13.82 -0.98
N ASP A 73 4.49 -13.79 0.20
CA ASP A 73 3.82 -14.02 1.48
C ASP A 73 2.72 -12.99 1.73
N LYS A 74 2.99 -11.70 1.46
CA LYS A 74 1.99 -10.64 1.63
C LYS A 74 0.89 -10.74 0.59
N LEU A 75 1.22 -11.15 -0.64
CA LEU A 75 0.23 -11.32 -1.70
C LEU A 75 -0.79 -12.41 -1.35
N LEU A 76 -0.35 -13.56 -0.83
CA LEU A 76 -1.25 -14.66 -0.46
C LEU A 76 -2.22 -14.25 0.66
N ILE A 77 -1.71 -13.72 1.77
CA ILE A 77 -2.55 -13.30 2.90
C ILE A 77 -3.46 -12.14 2.49
N SER A 78 -2.95 -11.17 1.74
CA SER A 78 -3.77 -10.04 1.28
C SER A 78 -4.88 -10.52 0.34
N ALA A 79 -4.57 -11.38 -0.63
CA ALA A 79 -5.57 -11.95 -1.53
C ALA A 79 -6.68 -12.69 -0.76
N ALA A 80 -6.30 -13.57 0.18
CA ALA A 80 -7.27 -14.29 0.99
C ALA A 80 -8.18 -13.34 1.78
N LEU A 81 -7.61 -12.37 2.50
CA LEU A 81 -8.40 -11.41 3.27
C LEU A 81 -9.35 -10.60 2.37
N ILE A 82 -8.85 -10.13 1.23
CA ILE A 82 -9.58 -9.30 0.27
C ILE A 82 -10.80 -10.02 -0.29
N PHE A 83 -10.63 -11.25 -0.76
CA PHE A 83 -11.73 -12.02 -1.34
C PHE A 83 -12.70 -12.59 -0.29
N LEU A 84 -12.31 -12.59 0.99
CA LEU A 84 -13.18 -12.94 2.11
C LEU A 84 -13.93 -11.73 2.71
N ILE A 85 -13.66 -10.50 2.24
CA ILE A 85 -14.39 -9.31 2.71
C ILE A 85 -15.88 -9.47 2.42
N GLY A 86 -16.71 -9.34 3.45
CA GLY A 86 -18.16 -9.54 3.35
C GLY A 86 -18.61 -11.00 3.34
N ARG A 87 -17.69 -11.97 3.35
CA ARG A 87 -17.96 -13.42 3.43
C ARG A 87 -17.52 -14.05 4.76
N GLY A 88 -17.37 -13.22 5.80
CA GLY A 88 -16.88 -13.63 7.12
C GLY A 88 -15.68 -12.83 7.62
N VAL A 89 -15.01 -12.07 6.73
CA VAL A 89 -14.02 -11.04 7.13
C VAL A 89 -14.64 -9.65 6.99
N PRO A 90 -14.82 -8.93 8.10
CA PRO A 90 -15.17 -7.51 8.04
C PRO A 90 -14.04 -6.62 7.54
N VAL A 91 -14.42 -5.60 6.77
CA VAL A 91 -13.48 -4.72 6.05
C VAL A 91 -12.45 -4.09 7.00
N TRP A 92 -12.85 -3.70 8.21
CA TRP A 92 -11.95 -3.07 9.17
C TRP A 92 -10.84 -4.02 9.65
N MET A 93 -11.14 -5.33 9.80
CA MET A 93 -10.13 -6.33 10.20
C MET A 93 -9.10 -6.52 9.08
N ALA A 94 -9.57 -6.60 7.83
CA ALA A 94 -8.70 -6.70 6.65
C ALA A 94 -7.81 -5.44 6.51
N VAL A 95 -8.39 -4.25 6.66
CA VAL A 95 -7.67 -2.97 6.64
C VAL A 95 -6.55 -2.94 7.69
N VAL A 96 -6.83 -3.31 8.94
CA VAL A 96 -5.83 -3.29 10.02
C VAL A 96 -4.70 -4.28 9.73
N ILE A 97 -5.03 -5.51 9.33
CA ILE A 97 -4.02 -6.54 9.05
C ILE A 97 -3.16 -6.10 7.88
N ILE A 98 -3.76 -5.74 6.74
CA ILE A 98 -3.04 -5.39 5.51
C ILE A 98 -2.18 -4.14 5.72
N ALA A 99 -2.74 -3.06 6.28
CA ALA A 99 -1.97 -1.84 6.55
C ALA A 99 -0.73 -2.13 7.40
N ARG A 100 -0.89 -2.90 8.48
CA ARG A 100 0.23 -3.29 9.34
C ARG A 100 1.24 -4.14 8.60
N GLU A 101 0.82 -5.12 7.79
CA GLU A 101 1.74 -5.97 7.03
C GLU A 101 2.65 -5.15 6.12
N TRP A 102 2.07 -4.17 5.42
CA TRP A 102 2.81 -3.29 4.53
C TRP A 102 3.77 -2.35 5.27
N VAL A 103 3.36 -1.78 6.41
CA VAL A 103 4.24 -0.94 7.26
C VAL A 103 5.50 -1.70 7.65
N ILE A 104 5.33 -2.88 8.24
CA ILE A 104 6.47 -3.68 8.73
C ILE A 104 7.35 -4.14 7.57
N THR A 105 6.75 -4.45 6.42
CA THR A 105 7.48 -4.86 5.22
C THR A 105 8.33 -3.71 4.65
N MET A 106 7.76 -2.52 4.52
CA MET A 106 8.49 -1.34 4.03
C MET A 106 9.63 -0.94 4.98
N LEU A 107 9.36 -0.91 6.29
CA LEU A 107 10.40 -0.62 7.28
C LEU A 107 11.51 -1.68 7.26
N ARG A 108 11.16 -2.96 7.09
CA ARG A 108 12.15 -4.04 6.93
C ARG A 108 13.04 -3.81 5.72
N PHE A 109 12.49 -3.40 4.58
CA PHE A 109 13.29 -3.12 3.38
C PHE A 109 14.30 -1.98 3.60
N ILE A 110 13.96 -0.98 4.44
CA ILE A 110 14.87 0.10 4.79
C ILE A 110 15.98 -0.38 5.75
N VAL A 111 15.67 -1.33 6.65
CA VAL A 111 16.65 -1.83 7.64
C VAL A 111 17.56 -2.93 7.07
N LEU A 112 17.06 -3.81 6.20
CA LEU A 112 17.77 -4.99 5.71
C LEU A 112 19.20 -4.73 5.19
N PRO A 113 19.49 -3.61 4.50
CA PRO A 113 20.86 -3.30 4.06
C PRO A 113 21.83 -2.95 5.21
N LYS A 114 21.31 -2.53 6.38
CA LYS A 114 22.09 -2.08 7.54
C LYS A 114 22.19 -3.14 8.63
N HIS A 115 21.11 -3.89 8.84
CA HIS A 115 21.02 -4.82 9.96
C HIS A 115 20.07 -5.99 9.65
N VAL A 116 20.46 -7.20 10.03
CA VAL A 116 19.58 -8.37 9.96
C VAL A 116 18.79 -8.46 11.26
N ILE A 117 17.49 -8.17 11.20
CA ILE A 117 16.63 -8.26 12.38
C ILE A 117 16.16 -9.71 12.55
N PRO A 118 16.53 -10.41 13.65
CA PRO A 118 16.08 -11.77 13.89
C PRO A 118 14.56 -11.84 14.09
N THR A 119 13.94 -12.92 13.61
CA THR A 119 12.50 -13.12 13.70
C THR A 119 12.07 -13.35 15.15
N GLY A 120 11.30 -12.41 15.72
CA GLY A 120 10.73 -12.53 17.07
C GLY A 120 9.67 -13.64 17.19
N LYS A 121 9.44 -14.12 18.41
CA LYS A 121 8.43 -15.16 18.72
C LYS A 121 7.01 -14.71 18.34
N LEU A 122 6.65 -13.45 18.61
CA LEU A 122 5.32 -12.93 18.28
C LEU A 122 5.09 -12.90 16.76
N GLY A 123 6.13 -12.68 15.96
CA GLY A 123 6.03 -12.74 14.50
C GLY A 123 5.60 -14.12 13.99
N LYS A 124 6.10 -15.20 14.61
CA LYS A 124 5.71 -16.58 14.27
C LYS A 124 4.27 -16.88 14.71
N ILE A 125 3.92 -16.53 15.95
CA ILE A 125 2.58 -16.72 16.51
C ILE A 125 1.57 -15.99 15.63
N LYS A 126 1.87 -14.75 15.25
CA LYS A 126 1.08 -13.92 14.35
C LYS A 126 0.79 -14.63 13.02
N THR A 127 1.81 -15.18 12.35
CA THR A 127 1.61 -15.90 11.08
C THR A 127 0.70 -17.12 11.27
N ILE A 128 0.93 -17.92 12.30
CA ILE A 128 0.08 -19.10 12.60
C ILE A 128 -1.37 -18.67 12.83
N THR A 129 -1.58 -17.65 13.67
CA THR A 129 -2.94 -17.17 13.99
C THR A 129 -3.67 -16.61 12.78
N GLN A 130 -2.98 -15.92 11.86
CA GLN A 130 -3.59 -15.44 10.62
C GLN A 130 -3.98 -16.59 9.69
N ILE A 131 -3.12 -17.59 9.52
CA ILE A 131 -3.42 -18.76 8.69
C ILE A 131 -4.65 -19.50 9.25
N VAL A 132 -4.66 -19.77 10.56
CA VAL A 132 -5.79 -20.43 11.23
C VAL A 132 -7.07 -19.62 11.09
N ALA A 133 -7.01 -18.31 11.30
CA ALA A 133 -8.18 -17.44 11.18
C ALA A 133 -8.74 -17.43 9.76
N ILE A 134 -7.88 -17.28 8.74
CA ILE A 134 -8.30 -17.31 7.33
C ILE A 134 -8.93 -18.65 6.98
N ILE A 135 -8.29 -19.78 7.33
CA ILE A 135 -8.85 -21.12 7.08
C ILE A 135 -10.22 -21.26 7.77
N SER A 136 -10.35 -20.79 9.02
CA SER A 136 -11.61 -20.85 9.76
C SER A 136 -12.75 -20.11 9.05
N VAL A 137 -12.45 -18.98 8.39
CA VAL A 137 -13.44 -18.25 7.60
C VAL A 137 -13.75 -18.99 6.30
N ILE A 138 -12.73 -19.49 5.58
CA ILE A 138 -12.93 -20.19 4.29
C ILE A 138 -13.88 -21.38 4.47
N ILE A 139 -13.68 -22.20 5.51
CA ILE A 139 -14.51 -23.40 5.76
C ILE A 139 -15.80 -23.08 6.53
N ASN A 140 -16.08 -21.81 6.79
CA ASN A 140 -17.22 -21.34 7.60
C ASN A 140 -17.30 -22.02 8.99
N PHE A 141 -16.15 -22.17 9.65
CA PHE A 141 -16.08 -22.74 10.99
C PHE A 141 -16.87 -21.89 11.99
N PRO A 142 -17.60 -22.48 12.95
CA PRO A 142 -18.24 -21.73 14.02
C PRO A 142 -17.22 -20.85 14.74
N PHE A 143 -17.61 -19.64 15.13
CA PHE A 143 -16.73 -18.70 15.84
C PHE A 143 -15.53 -18.15 15.02
N ASN A 144 -15.51 -18.30 13.69
CA ASN A 144 -14.45 -17.76 12.81
C ASN A 144 -14.13 -16.27 13.07
N TRP A 145 -15.14 -15.47 13.42
CA TRP A 145 -15.01 -14.07 13.81
C TRP A 145 -14.02 -13.86 14.98
N TYR A 146 -14.05 -14.73 15.99
CA TYR A 146 -13.16 -14.63 17.15
C TYR A 146 -11.71 -15.01 16.79
N PHE A 147 -11.52 -15.98 15.90
CA PHE A 147 -10.19 -16.29 15.36
C PHE A 147 -9.63 -15.11 14.57
N MET A 148 -10.46 -14.47 13.74
CA MET A 148 -10.09 -13.25 13.03
C MET A 148 -9.74 -12.10 13.98
N LEU A 149 -10.52 -11.90 15.04
CA LEU A 149 -10.22 -10.90 16.06
C LEU A 149 -8.90 -11.18 16.78
N ALA A 150 -8.64 -12.43 17.16
CA ALA A 150 -7.36 -12.84 17.74
C ALA A 150 -6.19 -12.59 16.78
N ALA A 151 -6.36 -12.91 15.50
CA ALA A 151 -5.36 -12.62 14.47
C ALA A 151 -5.08 -11.12 14.34
N VAL A 152 -6.11 -10.26 14.40
CA VAL A 152 -5.95 -8.80 14.40
C VAL A 152 -5.14 -8.35 15.62
N ILE A 153 -5.52 -8.76 16.83
CA ILE A 153 -4.86 -8.35 18.08
C ILE A 153 -3.38 -8.76 18.05
N ILE A 154 -3.09 -10.01 17.73
CA ILE A 154 -1.72 -10.52 17.66
C ILE A 154 -0.93 -9.83 16.55
N THR A 155 -1.58 -9.49 15.43
CA THR A 155 -0.98 -8.68 14.36
C THR A 155 -0.58 -7.32 14.87
N VAL A 156 -1.45 -6.58 15.53
CA VAL A 156 -1.11 -5.26 16.06
C VAL A 156 0.02 -5.36 17.09
N VAL A 157 -0.09 -6.27 18.07
CA VAL A 157 0.91 -6.45 19.13
C VAL A 157 2.29 -6.80 18.55
N SER A 158 2.36 -7.77 17.63
CA SER A 158 3.63 -8.12 16.97
C SER A 158 4.19 -6.97 16.11
N GLY A 159 3.32 -6.10 15.57
CA GLY A 159 3.76 -4.91 14.83
C GLY A 159 4.42 -3.90 15.75
N LEU A 160 3.79 -3.61 16.89
CA LEU A 160 4.34 -2.71 17.91
C LEU A 160 5.69 -3.23 18.46
N GLU A 161 5.77 -4.52 18.77
CA GLU A 161 7.04 -5.14 19.19
C GLU A 161 8.15 -4.94 18.14
N TYR A 162 7.83 -5.11 16.85
CA TYR A 162 8.80 -4.88 15.78
C TYR A 162 9.22 -3.42 15.70
N LEU A 163 8.28 -2.47 15.78
CA LEU A 163 8.59 -1.03 15.77
C LEU A 163 9.51 -0.65 16.93
N ILE A 164 9.31 -1.21 18.12
CA ILE A 164 10.18 -1.00 19.28
C ILE A 164 11.59 -1.54 19.01
N ARG A 165 11.71 -2.78 18.49
CA ARG A 165 13.01 -3.40 18.21
C ARG A 165 13.85 -2.66 17.16
N ILE A 166 13.21 -2.04 16.18
CA ILE A 166 13.93 -1.30 15.12
C ILE A 166 14.18 0.16 15.46
N ARG A 167 13.61 0.65 16.57
CA ARG A 167 13.73 2.06 16.98
C ARG A 167 15.18 2.48 17.20
N ASP A 168 15.99 1.60 17.76
CA ASP A 168 17.40 1.89 18.03
C ASP A 168 18.29 1.72 16.78
N ILE A 169 17.74 1.15 15.70
CA ILE A 169 18.46 0.86 14.45
C ILE A 169 18.19 1.94 13.39
N LEU A 170 16.96 2.45 13.35
CA LEU A 170 16.54 3.47 12.39
C LEU A 170 16.70 4.86 12.97
N ASP A 171 17.16 5.79 12.13
CA ASP A 171 17.13 7.22 12.44
C ASP A 171 15.69 7.66 12.74
N GLU A 172 15.49 8.46 13.78
CA GLU A 172 14.20 9.06 14.15
C GLU A 172 13.60 9.90 13.00
N LYS A 173 14.45 10.37 12.08
CA LYS A 173 14.00 11.03 10.85
C LYS A 173 13.19 10.10 9.93
N ILE A 174 13.44 8.80 10.00
CA ILE A 174 12.75 7.76 9.22
C ILE A 174 11.64 7.14 10.07
N LEU A 175 11.94 6.72 11.30
CA LEU A 175 10.96 6.08 12.17
C LEU A 175 10.30 7.09 13.11
N ASN A 176 9.20 7.68 12.64
CA ASN A 176 8.33 8.55 13.43
C ASN A 176 6.86 8.26 13.11
N ILE A 177 5.97 8.79 13.94
CA ILE A 177 4.52 8.54 13.85
C ILE A 177 3.96 8.97 12.48
N PRO A 178 4.27 10.16 11.94
CA PRO A 178 3.81 10.57 10.61
C PRO A 178 4.19 9.57 9.52
N ASN A 179 5.47 9.16 9.46
CA ASN A 179 5.93 8.24 8.44
C ASN A 179 5.26 6.86 8.55
N VAL A 180 5.01 6.36 9.77
CA VAL A 180 4.27 5.11 9.99
C VAL A 180 2.85 5.20 9.41
N ILE A 181 2.16 6.32 9.62
CA ILE A 181 0.83 6.56 9.03
C ILE A 181 0.91 6.63 7.51
N THR A 182 1.92 7.29 6.94
CA THR A 182 2.14 7.33 5.49
C THR A 182 2.39 5.93 4.92
N PHE A 183 3.18 5.09 5.60
CA PHE A 183 3.37 3.68 5.22
C PHE A 183 2.07 2.87 5.30
N MET A 184 1.24 3.08 6.33
CA MET A 184 -0.07 2.44 6.45
C MET A 184 -0.95 2.79 5.25
N ARG A 185 -0.99 4.08 4.89
CA ARG A 185 -1.76 4.60 3.75
C ARG A 185 -1.36 3.94 2.43
N LEU A 186 -0.06 3.86 2.13
CA LEU A 186 0.43 3.16 0.95
C LEU A 186 0.03 1.67 0.94
N GLY A 187 0.10 1.02 2.10
CA GLY A 187 -0.30 -0.38 2.24
C GLY A 187 -1.77 -0.67 1.96
N LEU A 188 -2.63 0.35 2.03
CA LEU A 188 -4.05 0.24 1.71
C LEU A 188 -4.35 0.36 0.21
N LEU A 189 -3.41 0.83 -0.61
CA LEU A 189 -3.63 1.01 -2.05
C LEU A 189 -3.95 -0.30 -2.78
N PRO A 190 -3.24 -1.42 -2.56
CA PRO A 190 -3.59 -2.69 -3.20
C PRO A 190 -5.01 -3.15 -2.82
N LEU A 191 -5.38 -2.96 -1.55
CA LEU A 191 -6.72 -3.29 -1.05
C LEU A 191 -7.80 -2.41 -1.73
N PHE A 192 -7.55 -1.11 -1.86
CA PHE A 192 -8.43 -0.19 -2.58
C PHE A 192 -8.62 -0.57 -4.05
N VAL A 193 -7.53 -0.84 -4.77
CA VAL A 193 -7.55 -1.29 -6.18
C VAL A 193 -8.39 -2.54 -6.32
N LEU A 194 -8.14 -3.55 -5.48
CA LEU A 194 -8.83 -4.83 -5.58
C LEU A 194 -10.33 -4.71 -5.28
N MET A 195 -10.75 -3.81 -4.39
CA MET A 195 -12.19 -3.56 -4.18
C MET A 195 -12.86 -2.96 -5.41
N ILE A 196 -12.22 -2.01 -6.11
CA ILE A 196 -12.74 -1.48 -7.37
C ILE A 196 -12.74 -2.57 -8.45
N LEU A 197 -11.67 -3.38 -8.50
CA LEU A 197 -11.57 -4.46 -9.48
C LEU A 197 -12.66 -5.54 -9.29
N ASN A 198 -13.09 -5.76 -8.06
CA ASN A 198 -14.17 -6.67 -7.71
C ASN A 198 -15.56 -6.02 -7.70
N LEU A 199 -15.70 -4.78 -8.22
CA LEU A 199 -16.96 -4.01 -8.26
C LEU A 199 -17.61 -3.74 -6.89
N ASN A 200 -16.85 -3.88 -5.81
CA ASN A 200 -17.30 -3.63 -4.44
C ASN A 200 -17.08 -2.15 -4.05
N LEU A 201 -17.78 -1.25 -4.72
CA LEU A 201 -17.59 0.21 -4.60
C LEU A 201 -17.78 0.73 -3.17
N ASN A 202 -18.70 0.13 -2.38
CA ASN A 202 -18.93 0.52 -0.99
C ASN A 202 -17.68 0.28 -0.12
N TYR A 203 -17.03 -0.87 -0.26
CA TYR A 203 -15.79 -1.14 0.45
C TYR A 203 -14.64 -0.27 -0.08
N ALA A 204 -14.57 -0.06 -1.40
CA ALA A 204 -13.59 0.86 -1.99
C ALA A 204 -13.71 2.27 -1.40
N LEU A 205 -14.94 2.79 -1.23
CA LEU A 205 -15.22 4.07 -0.58
C LEU A 205 -14.75 4.12 0.87
N ILE A 206 -15.03 3.09 1.67
CA ILE A 206 -14.58 3.01 3.07
C ILE A 206 -13.05 3.04 3.13
N ILE A 207 -12.37 2.24 2.30
CA ILE A 207 -10.90 2.19 2.28
C ILE A 207 -10.33 3.53 1.79
N PHE A 208 -10.93 4.14 0.77
CA PHE A 208 -10.53 5.46 0.29
C PHE A 208 -10.70 6.54 1.36
N ALA A 209 -11.79 6.48 2.13
CA ALA A 209 -11.99 7.39 3.26
C ALA A 209 -10.89 7.21 4.32
N VAL A 210 -10.51 5.97 4.64
CA VAL A 210 -9.39 5.70 5.56
C VAL A 210 -8.07 6.27 5.02
N ILE A 211 -7.80 6.11 3.72
CA ILE A 211 -6.63 6.69 3.03
C ILE A 211 -6.64 8.23 3.16
N ALA A 212 -7.75 8.88 2.83
CA ALA A 212 -7.89 10.33 2.87
C ALA A 212 -7.81 10.91 4.30
N ILE A 213 -8.38 10.21 5.28
CA ILE A 213 -8.28 10.61 6.70
C ILE A 213 -6.83 10.46 7.19
N SER A 214 -6.14 9.40 6.79
CA SER A 214 -4.75 9.14 7.18
C SER A 214 -3.79 10.22 6.66
N ASP A 215 -4.00 10.72 5.44
CA ASP A 215 -3.29 11.87 4.85
C ASP A 215 -3.47 13.16 5.66
N LYS A 216 -4.68 13.41 6.17
CA LYS A 216 -4.86 14.58 7.05
C LYS A 216 -4.16 14.35 8.40
N PHE A 217 -4.15 13.11 8.88
CA PHE A 217 -3.64 12.75 10.20
C PHE A 217 -2.11 12.77 10.28
N ASP A 218 -1.38 12.33 9.26
CA ASP A 218 0.09 12.38 9.25
C ASP A 218 0.60 13.84 9.23
N GLY A 219 0.01 14.72 8.42
CA GLY A 219 0.36 16.14 8.36
C GLY A 219 -0.03 16.93 9.62
N VAL A 220 -1.09 16.53 10.33
CA VAL A 220 -1.42 17.07 11.66
C VAL A 220 -0.42 16.57 12.71
N SER A 221 -0.15 15.27 12.73
CA SER A 221 0.79 14.63 13.67
C SER A 221 2.19 15.22 13.53
N ALA A 222 2.68 15.44 12.30
CA ALA A 222 3.99 16.03 12.06
C ALA A 222 4.13 17.45 12.62
N ARG A 223 3.05 18.24 12.59
CA ARG A 223 3.02 19.61 13.12
C ARG A 223 2.92 19.64 14.64
N ILE A 224 2.05 18.81 15.22
CA ILE A 224 1.85 18.73 16.67
C ILE A 224 3.12 18.21 17.36
N MET A 225 3.74 17.18 16.79
CA MET A 225 4.91 16.52 17.39
C MET A 225 6.24 17.17 16.98
N ASN A 226 6.21 18.21 16.14
CA ASN A 226 7.40 18.86 15.57
C ASN A 226 8.37 17.87 14.87
N GLN A 227 7.82 16.84 14.22
CA GLN A 227 8.54 15.73 13.58
C GLN A 227 8.53 15.86 12.03
N MET A 228 8.64 17.08 11.51
CA MET A 228 8.68 17.29 10.06
C MET A 228 10.07 16.93 9.49
N THR A 229 10.13 15.86 8.70
CA THR A 229 11.38 15.33 8.11
C THR A 229 11.40 15.48 6.60
N GLU A 230 12.58 15.60 6.00
CA GLU A 230 12.72 15.65 4.52
C GLU A 230 12.26 14.35 3.87
N PHE A 231 12.64 13.21 4.47
CA PHE A 231 12.18 11.90 4.05
C PHE A 231 10.66 11.81 4.07
N GLY A 232 10.02 12.22 5.18
CA GLY A 232 8.57 12.21 5.32
C GLY A 232 7.88 13.07 4.26
N LYS A 233 8.37 14.28 3.98
CA LYS A 233 7.80 15.16 2.93
C LYS A 233 7.92 14.58 1.52
N ALA A 234 9.07 13.97 1.20
CA ALA A 234 9.29 13.32 -0.09
C ALA A 234 8.39 12.10 -0.24
N PHE A 235 8.26 11.31 0.84
CA PHE A 235 7.47 10.08 0.86
C PHE A 235 5.96 10.34 0.83
N ASP A 236 5.52 11.38 1.52
CA ASP A 236 4.14 11.89 1.47
C ASP A 236 3.76 12.31 0.04
N SER A 237 4.61 13.12 -0.61
CA SER A 237 4.42 13.51 -2.01
C SER A 237 4.35 12.32 -2.97
N PHE A 238 5.15 11.28 -2.73
CA PHE A 238 5.10 10.03 -3.50
C PHE A 238 3.81 9.25 -3.25
N THR A 239 3.33 9.23 -2.01
CA THR A 239 2.09 8.55 -1.61
C THR A 239 0.88 9.20 -2.24
N ASP A 240 0.76 10.52 -2.19
CA ASP A 240 -0.32 11.26 -2.87
C ASP A 240 -0.37 10.98 -4.37
N TRP A 241 0.79 11.02 -5.03
CA TRP A 241 0.88 10.73 -6.45
C TRP A 241 0.49 9.27 -6.76
N SER A 242 0.88 8.34 -5.89
CA SER A 242 0.52 6.93 -6.02
C SER A 242 -0.99 6.72 -5.87
N VAL A 243 -1.61 7.31 -4.83
CA VAL A 243 -3.06 7.28 -4.60
C VAL A 243 -3.78 7.81 -5.83
N PHE A 244 -3.38 8.98 -6.32
CA PHE A 244 -3.97 9.61 -7.50
C PHE A 244 -3.87 8.72 -8.74
N LEU A 245 -2.66 8.36 -9.14
CA LEU A 245 -2.42 7.63 -10.38
C LEU A 245 -3.12 6.27 -10.37
N ILE A 246 -3.01 5.54 -9.26
CA ILE A 246 -3.63 4.22 -9.12
C ILE A 246 -5.17 4.32 -9.17
N SER A 247 -5.76 5.33 -8.50
CA SER A 247 -7.21 5.53 -8.50
C SER A 247 -7.74 5.78 -9.91
N PHE A 248 -7.10 6.70 -10.65
CA PHE A 248 -7.56 7.04 -12.01
C PHE A 248 -7.38 5.88 -12.99
N ILE A 249 -6.27 5.15 -12.90
CA ILE A 249 -6.03 3.96 -13.73
C ILE A 249 -7.07 2.87 -13.45
N VAL A 250 -7.34 2.54 -12.19
CA VAL A 250 -8.28 1.45 -11.86
C VAL A 250 -9.72 1.83 -12.21
N LEU A 251 -10.11 3.10 -12.02
CA LEU A 251 -11.43 3.60 -12.41
C LEU A 251 -11.63 3.53 -13.95
N PHE A 252 -10.58 3.82 -14.73
CA PHE A 252 -10.62 3.65 -16.18
C PHE A 252 -10.71 2.19 -16.61
N ILE A 253 -9.89 1.30 -16.03
CA ILE A 253 -9.92 -0.14 -16.35
C ILE A 253 -11.33 -0.71 -16.15
N LYS A 254 -12.09 -0.16 -15.19
CA LYS A 254 -13.48 -0.54 -14.92
C LYS A 254 -14.54 0.27 -15.66
N GLY A 255 -14.14 1.19 -16.54
CA GLY A 255 -15.07 1.97 -17.35
C GLY A 255 -15.83 3.05 -16.58
N TYR A 256 -15.40 3.42 -15.37
CA TYR A 256 -15.97 4.55 -14.64
C TYR A 256 -15.45 5.91 -15.14
N LEU A 257 -14.37 5.90 -15.92
CA LEU A 257 -13.69 7.09 -16.43
C LEU A 257 -13.21 6.83 -17.85
N ASP A 258 -13.34 7.81 -18.74
CA ASP A 258 -12.81 7.73 -20.10
C ASP A 258 -11.30 7.99 -20.18
N LEU A 259 -10.66 7.44 -21.21
CA LEU A 259 -9.22 7.61 -21.44
C LEU A 259 -8.79 9.08 -21.51
N ILE A 260 -9.65 9.95 -22.07
CA ILE A 260 -9.33 11.38 -22.22
C ILE A 260 -9.08 12.05 -20.87
N TRP A 261 -9.88 11.73 -19.85
CA TRP A 261 -9.72 12.29 -18.51
C TRP A 261 -8.41 11.86 -17.86
N ILE A 262 -7.99 10.62 -18.08
CA ILE A 262 -6.70 10.13 -17.59
C ILE A 262 -5.56 10.91 -18.22
N LEU A 263 -5.58 11.07 -19.54
CA LEU A 263 -4.52 11.77 -20.26
C LEU A 263 -4.42 13.23 -19.79
N LEU A 264 -5.57 13.89 -19.63
CA LEU A 264 -5.65 15.27 -19.14
C LEU A 264 -5.17 15.42 -17.70
N LEU A 265 -5.37 14.42 -16.83
CA LEU A 265 -5.09 14.56 -15.40
C LEU A 265 -3.72 13.99 -14.99
N ILE A 266 -3.23 12.93 -15.65
CA ILE A 266 -1.94 12.31 -15.33
C ILE A 266 -0.77 13.17 -15.82
N LEU A 267 -0.84 13.71 -17.03
CA LEU A 267 0.25 14.50 -17.62
C LEU A 267 0.68 15.68 -16.71
N PRO A 268 -0.23 16.58 -16.27
CA PRO A 268 0.16 17.67 -15.38
C PRO A 268 0.60 17.17 -14.00
N ALA A 269 0.05 16.07 -13.49
CA ALA A 269 0.47 15.49 -12.22
C ALA A 269 1.92 14.98 -12.26
N ILE A 270 2.33 14.33 -13.36
CA ILE A 270 3.73 13.94 -13.58
C ILE A 270 4.64 15.18 -13.59
N ILE A 271 4.24 16.23 -14.30
CA ILE A 271 5.02 17.47 -14.38
C ILE A 271 5.15 18.13 -13.00
N ILE A 272 4.08 18.17 -12.20
CA ILE A 272 4.10 18.68 -10.82
C ILE A 272 5.07 17.85 -9.96
N SER A 273 4.97 16.51 -10.01
CA SER A 273 5.83 15.61 -9.24
C SER A 273 7.31 15.77 -9.60
N LEU A 274 7.64 15.81 -10.89
CA LEU A 274 8.99 16.09 -11.37
C LEU A 274 9.46 17.47 -10.90
N SER A 275 8.60 18.48 -11.01
CA SER A 275 8.93 19.85 -10.59
C SER A 275 9.25 19.91 -9.10
N LYS A 276 8.46 19.25 -8.25
CA LYS A 276 8.72 19.13 -6.80
C LYS A 276 10.07 18.48 -6.50
N LEU A 277 10.43 17.41 -7.21
CA LEU A 277 11.73 16.74 -7.05
C LEU A 277 12.91 17.67 -7.38
N PHE A 278 12.83 18.41 -8.50
CA PHE A 278 13.87 19.37 -8.87
C PHE A 278 14.00 20.53 -7.87
N LEU A 279 12.87 20.98 -7.29
CA LEU A 279 12.85 22.01 -6.27
C LEU A 279 13.47 21.55 -4.95
N LEU A 280 13.14 20.34 -4.50
CA LEU A 280 13.70 19.73 -3.29
C LEU A 280 15.23 19.62 -3.38
N LYS A 281 15.78 19.28 -4.56
CA LYS A 281 17.24 19.20 -4.75
C LYS A 281 17.93 20.56 -4.65
N LYS A 282 17.21 21.68 -4.85
CA LYS A 282 17.77 23.03 -4.90
C LYS A 282 17.46 23.90 -3.67
N GLN A 283 16.45 23.57 -2.88
CA GLN A 283 16.03 24.35 -1.71
C GLN A 283 15.73 23.44 -0.51
N GLU A 284 16.19 23.85 0.68
CA GLU A 284 15.88 23.18 1.97
C GLU A 284 14.38 23.17 2.32
N LYS A 285 13.57 24.09 1.75
CA LYS A 285 12.14 24.19 2.06
C LYS A 285 11.30 24.25 0.80
N MET A 286 10.40 23.28 0.64
CA MET A 286 9.46 23.22 -0.48
C MET A 286 8.45 24.38 -0.40
N PRO A 287 8.27 25.19 -1.46
CA PRO A 287 7.24 26.21 -1.50
C PRO A 287 5.85 25.57 -1.56
N VAL A 288 5.06 25.74 -0.49
CA VAL A 288 3.66 25.29 -0.46
C VAL A 288 2.80 26.40 -1.04
N THR A 289 2.12 26.12 -2.15
CA THR A 289 1.20 27.08 -2.77
C THR A 289 -0.25 26.74 -2.40
N PRO A 290 -1.10 27.73 -2.07
CA PRO A 290 -2.51 27.48 -1.76
C PRO A 290 -3.23 26.68 -2.87
N ILE A 291 -2.92 27.00 -4.12
CA ILE A 291 -3.46 26.32 -5.31
C ILE A 291 -3.12 24.83 -5.30
N ALA A 292 -1.88 24.46 -4.95
CA ALA A 292 -1.48 23.05 -4.87
C ALA A 292 -2.24 22.28 -3.77
N ARG A 293 -2.55 22.92 -2.65
CA ARG A 293 -3.36 22.28 -1.59
C ARG A 293 -4.80 22.06 -2.04
N VAL A 294 -5.39 23.04 -2.72
CA VAL A 294 -6.74 22.92 -3.28
C VAL A 294 -6.78 21.85 -4.38
N SER A 295 -5.75 21.77 -5.23
CA SER A 295 -5.69 20.75 -6.28
C SER A 295 -5.63 19.33 -5.73
N VAL A 296 -4.94 19.10 -4.60
CA VAL A 296 -4.95 17.78 -3.96
C VAL A 296 -6.34 17.48 -3.37
N GLY A 297 -6.93 18.44 -2.64
CA GLY A 297 -8.26 18.25 -2.05
C GLY A 297 -9.34 17.95 -3.10
N ILE A 298 -9.32 18.65 -4.23
CA ILE A 298 -10.31 18.43 -5.29
C ILE A 298 -10.15 17.06 -5.93
N THR A 299 -8.92 16.55 -6.05
CA THR A 299 -8.66 15.19 -6.53
C THR A 299 -9.35 14.13 -5.67
N TYR A 300 -9.26 14.25 -4.34
CA TYR A 300 -9.97 13.33 -3.43
C TYR A 300 -11.49 13.41 -3.64
N VAL A 301 -12.04 14.62 -3.78
CA VAL A 301 -13.46 14.84 -4.06
C VAL A 301 -13.87 14.21 -5.40
N THR A 302 -13.04 14.34 -6.44
CA THR A 302 -13.30 13.72 -7.75
C THR A 302 -13.37 12.20 -7.66
N ILE A 303 -12.42 11.57 -6.95
CA ILE A 303 -12.43 10.11 -6.79
C ILE A 303 -13.70 9.67 -6.05
N ILE A 304 -14.08 10.35 -4.97
CA ILE A 304 -15.32 10.07 -4.24
C ILE A 304 -16.54 10.24 -5.15
N ALA A 305 -16.62 11.34 -5.90
CA ALA A 305 -17.72 11.63 -6.81
C ALA A 305 -17.89 10.54 -7.88
N ILE A 306 -16.79 10.00 -8.40
CA ILE A 306 -16.84 8.88 -9.34
C ILE A 306 -17.31 7.60 -8.64
N LEU A 307 -16.76 7.29 -7.46
CA LEU A 307 -17.09 6.06 -6.72
C LEU A 307 -18.57 5.98 -6.29
N ILE A 308 -19.19 7.11 -5.94
CA ILE A 308 -20.62 7.17 -5.61
C ILE A 308 -21.52 7.33 -6.85
N ASN A 309 -20.94 7.32 -8.06
CA ASN A 309 -21.61 7.64 -9.32
C ASN A 309 -22.43 8.94 -9.27
N PHE A 310 -21.78 10.01 -8.81
CA PHE A 310 -22.40 11.32 -8.68
C PHE A 310 -22.87 11.86 -10.04
N ILE A 311 -24.07 12.44 -10.06
CA ILE A 311 -24.71 12.96 -11.28
C ILE A 311 -23.81 13.99 -11.98
N TYR A 312 -23.12 14.84 -11.20
CA TYR A 312 -22.26 15.89 -11.74
C TYR A 312 -20.76 15.51 -11.74
N LYS A 313 -20.43 14.23 -11.88
CA LYS A 313 -19.02 13.76 -11.88
C LYS A 313 -18.16 14.41 -12.96
N GLU A 314 -18.72 14.69 -14.14
CA GLU A 314 -18.01 15.35 -15.23
C GLU A 314 -17.65 16.80 -14.90
N GLN A 315 -18.57 17.54 -14.27
CA GLN A 315 -18.31 18.90 -13.81
C GLN A 315 -17.20 18.89 -12.74
N VAL A 316 -17.23 17.93 -11.82
CA VAL A 316 -16.18 17.77 -10.81
C VAL A 316 -14.82 17.44 -11.46
N LEU A 317 -14.79 16.63 -12.52
CA LEU A 317 -13.59 16.34 -13.31
C LEU A 317 -13.03 17.59 -14.01
N ILE A 318 -13.88 18.42 -14.61
CA ILE A 318 -13.50 19.70 -15.22
C ILE A 318 -12.84 20.61 -14.17
N VAL A 319 -13.45 20.73 -12.99
CA VAL A 319 -12.90 21.58 -11.93
C VAL A 319 -11.55 21.04 -11.46
N ALA A 320 -11.42 19.72 -11.28
CA ALA A 320 -10.14 19.10 -10.91
C ALA A 320 -9.06 19.35 -11.96
N PHE A 321 -9.39 19.19 -13.24
CA PHE A 321 -8.51 19.52 -14.36
C PHE A 321 -7.99 20.97 -14.26
N ILE A 322 -8.89 21.95 -14.07
CA ILE A 322 -8.50 23.37 -13.96
C ILE A 322 -7.49 23.58 -12.82
N PHE A 323 -7.80 23.09 -11.61
CA PHE A 323 -6.94 23.31 -10.45
C PHE A 323 -5.58 22.60 -10.57
N ILE A 324 -5.55 21.39 -11.15
CA ILE A 324 -4.31 20.65 -11.38
C ILE A 324 -3.42 21.39 -12.39
N TYR A 325 -3.99 21.93 -13.48
CA TYR A 325 -3.21 22.72 -14.44
C TYR A 325 -2.71 24.04 -13.83
N LEU A 326 -3.54 24.74 -13.06
CA LEU A 326 -3.10 25.96 -12.35
C LEU A 326 -1.93 25.64 -11.39
N SER A 327 -2.01 24.52 -10.67
CA SER A 327 -0.93 24.02 -9.81
C SER A 327 0.35 23.72 -10.61
N MET A 328 0.22 23.06 -11.76
CA MET A 328 1.32 22.76 -12.68
C MET A 328 2.02 24.05 -13.16
N PHE A 329 1.28 25.01 -13.71
CA PHE A 329 1.85 26.27 -14.17
C PHE A 329 2.54 27.04 -13.05
N ARG A 330 2.01 26.97 -11.83
CA ARG A 330 2.64 27.60 -10.66
C ARG A 330 3.98 26.97 -10.33
N TYR A 331 4.09 25.64 -10.33
CA TYR A 331 5.36 24.94 -10.08
C TYR A 331 6.40 25.20 -11.18
N ILE A 332 5.99 25.20 -12.45
CA ILE A 332 6.86 25.57 -13.58
C ILE A 332 7.37 27.02 -13.43
N SER A 333 6.49 27.96 -13.08
CA SER A 333 6.87 29.36 -12.86
C SER A 333 7.90 29.51 -11.74
N LEU A 334 7.74 28.77 -10.64
CA LEU A 334 8.71 28.75 -9.55
C LEU A 334 10.08 28.24 -10.02
N LEU A 335 10.12 27.13 -10.76
CA LEU A 335 11.36 26.60 -11.34
C LEU A 335 12.05 27.60 -12.27
N SER A 336 11.30 28.26 -13.15
CA SER A 336 11.83 29.27 -14.07
C SER A 336 12.41 30.49 -13.35
N LYS A 337 11.79 30.93 -12.24
CA LYS A 337 12.33 32.03 -11.43
C LYS A 337 13.67 31.68 -10.77
N MET A 338 13.90 30.40 -10.46
CA MET A 338 15.14 29.91 -9.87
C MET A 338 16.27 29.64 -10.86
N SER A 339 15.98 29.54 -12.17
CA SER A 339 17.01 29.40 -13.20
C SER A 339 17.55 30.74 -13.70
N LYS A 340 16.97 31.87 -13.30
CA LYS A 340 17.48 33.20 -13.65
C LYS A 340 18.69 33.52 -12.75
N PRO A 341 19.87 33.86 -13.30
CA PRO A 341 20.99 34.32 -12.48
C PRO A 341 20.55 35.57 -11.71
N VAL A 342 20.90 35.61 -10.43
CA VAL A 342 20.75 36.81 -9.60
C VAL A 342 21.48 37.91 -10.34
N LYS A 343 20.76 38.90 -10.88
CA LYS A 343 21.39 40.14 -11.37
C LYS A 343 22.16 40.70 -10.17
N GLN A 344 23.50 40.68 -10.24
CA GLN A 344 24.34 41.46 -9.37
C GLN A 344 23.80 42.89 -9.44
N LYS A 345 23.26 43.37 -8.32
CA LYS A 345 23.02 44.80 -8.14
C LYS A 345 24.43 45.40 -8.08
N ASN A 346 24.81 46.09 -9.15
CA ASN A 346 25.95 46.99 -9.19
C ASN A 346 25.82 48.07 -8.12
#